data_AF-A0A4R3LFA0-F1
#
_entry.id   AF-A0A4R3LFA0-F1
#
_cell.length_a   1.000
_cell.length_b   1.000
_cell.length_c   1.000
_cell.angle_alpha   90.00
_cell.angle_beta   90.00
_cell.angle_gamma   90.00
#
_symmetry.space_group_name_H-M   'P 1'
#
loop_
_entity.id
_entity.type
_entity.pdbx_description
1 polymer ?
#
loop_
_entity_poly.entity_id
_entity_poly.type
_entity_poly.pdbx_seq_one_letter_code
_entity_poly.pdbx_strand_id
1 'polypeptide(L)' 'MIDERTQHYGLPLPHPENLLEEDVGRIRLAFEQVDGLIHAHATARQQSDAQMLEWQRRQRLRLFHHMDF' A
#
# COMPACT_ATOMS: atom_id res chain seq x y z
N MET A 1 2.75 19.90 22.09
CA MET A 1 2.82 19.44 20.68
C MET A 1 1.41 19.09 20.22
N ILE A 2 0.95 19.73 19.15
CA ILE A 2 -0.29 19.42 18.45
C ILE A 2 -0.03 18.29 17.47
N ASP A 3 -0.89 17.28 17.49
CA ASP A 3 -0.73 16.04 16.72
C ASP A 3 -1.87 15.84 15.71
N GLU A 4 -1.99 16.79 14.78
CA GLU A 4 -2.88 16.62 13.63
C GLU A 4 -2.37 15.51 12.71
N ARG A 5 -3.29 14.77 12.09
CA ARG A 5 -2.97 13.61 11.27
C ARG A 5 -3.88 13.53 10.04
N THR A 6 -3.37 12.92 8.97
CA THR A 6 -4.18 12.67 7.76
C THR A 6 -5.32 11.70 8.04
N GLN A 7 -6.47 11.90 7.39
CA GLN A 7 -7.70 11.16 7.66
C GLN A 7 -7.59 9.65 7.38
N HIS A 8 -6.88 9.25 6.34
CA HIS A 8 -6.89 7.86 5.85
C HIS A 8 -5.67 7.05 6.31
N TYR A 9 -4.50 7.66 6.37
CA TYR A 9 -3.24 6.98 6.68
C TYR A 9 -2.66 7.36 8.04
N GLY A 10 -3.29 8.29 8.77
CA GLY A 10 -2.86 8.69 10.12
C GLY A 10 -1.45 9.28 10.15
N LEU A 11 -0.97 9.81 9.03
CA LEU A 11 0.36 10.39 8.90
C LEU A 11 0.39 11.75 9.60
N PRO A 12 1.47 12.09 10.33
CA PRO A 12 1.52 13.35 11.07
C PRO A 12 1.52 14.54 10.10
N LEU A 13 0.72 15.56 10.46
CA LEU A 13 0.68 16.85 9.79
C LEU A 13 1.47 17.88 10.60
N PRO A 14 2.30 18.71 9.95
CA PRO A 14 2.96 19.82 10.63
C PRO A 14 1.91 20.87 11.04
N HIS A 15 2.14 21.52 12.17
CA HIS A 15 1.24 22.52 12.73
C HIS A 15 2.02 23.80 13.07
N PRO A 16 1.50 25.01 12.76
CA PRO A 16 2.23 26.26 12.98
C PRO A 16 2.61 26.54 14.44
N GLU A 17 1.92 25.92 15.39
CA GLU A 17 2.21 26.06 16.83
C GLU A 17 3.22 25.03 17.37
N ASN A 18 3.64 24.04 16.57
CA ASN A 18 4.72 23.13 16.95
C ASN A 18 6.08 23.78 16.72
N LEU A 19 7.10 23.31 17.46
CA LEU A 19 8.47 23.71 17.17
C LEU A 19 8.94 23.07 15.86
N LEU A 20 9.75 23.80 15.09
CA LEU A 20 10.33 23.29 13.85
C LEU A 20 11.13 22.00 14.07
N GLU A 21 11.87 21.91 15.18
CA GLU A 21 12.64 20.70 15.53
C GLU A 21 11.77 19.46 15.75
N GLU A 22 10.56 19.64 16.31
CA GLU A 22 9.59 18.57 16.52
C GLU A 22 8.97 18.15 15.18
N ASP A 23 8.50 19.13 14.40
CA ASP A 23 7.83 18.84 13.13
C ASP A 23 8.78 18.30 12.06
N VAL A 24 10.06 18.69 12.05
CA VAL A 24 11.06 18.11 11.14
C VAL A 24 11.20 16.60 11.36
N GLY A 25 11.24 16.16 12.63
CA GLY A 25 11.28 14.74 12.96
C GLY A 25 10.01 14.01 12.52
N ARG A 26 8.84 14.62 12.75
CA ARG A 26 7.54 14.06 12.35
C ARG A 26 7.39 13.97 10.83
N ILE A 27 7.83 15.00 10.09
CA ILE A 27 7.80 15.03 8.63
C ILE A 27 8.71 13.95 8.06
N ARG A 28 9.93 13.78 8.60
CA ARG A 28 10.83 12.71 8.18
C ARG A 28 10.16 11.34 8.35
N LEU A 29 9.57 11.08 9.52
CA LEU A 29 8.84 9.84 9.78
C LEU A 29 7.66 9.66 8.81
N ALA A 30 6.90 10.72 8.52
CA ALA A 30 5.80 10.67 7.56
C ALA A 30 6.29 10.26 6.16
N PHE A 31 7.43 10.77 5.71
CA PHE A 31 8.00 10.39 4.41
C PHE A 31 8.42 8.92 4.37
N GLU A 32 9.08 8.42 5.43
CA GLU A 32 9.43 6.99 5.54
C GLU A 32 8.16 6.10 5.52
N GLN A 33 7.09 6.55 6.18
CA GLN A 33 5.80 5.85 6.16
C GLN A 33 5.13 5.88 4.78
N VAL A 34 5.15 7.02 4.08
CA VAL A 34 4.60 7.14 2.72
C VAL A 34 5.32 6.20 1.75
N ASP A 35 6.64 6.16 1.79
CA ASP A 35 7.44 5.26 0.97
C ASP A 35 7.05 3.79 1.22
N GLY A 36 6.98 3.38 2.49
CA GLY A 36 6.55 2.05 2.88
C GLY A 36 5.13 1.70 2.44
N LEU A 37 4.19 2.63 2.55
CA LEU A 37 2.80 2.46 2.11
C LEU A 37 2.72 2.26 0.58
N ILE A 38 3.46 3.06 -0.19
CA ILE A 38 3.52 2.94 -1.65
C ILE A 38 4.10 1.57 -2.04
N HIS A 39 5.21 1.18 -1.42
CA HIS A 39 5.83 -0.12 -1.68
C HIS A 39 4.89 -1.29 -1.33
N ALA A 40 4.21 -1.23 -0.19
CA ALA A 40 3.24 -2.24 0.23
C ALA A 40 2.06 -2.34 -0.76
N HIS A 41 1.51 -1.20 -1.21
CA HIS A 41 0.44 -1.18 -2.20
C HIS A 41 0.87 -1.77 -3.55
N ALA A 42 2.08 -1.42 -4.02
CA ALA A 42 2.62 -1.98 -5.26
C ALA A 42 2.78 -3.50 -5.16
N THR A 43 3.33 -3.99 -4.04
CA THR A 43 3.53 -5.42 -3.79
C THR A 43 2.20 -6.18 -3.73
N ALA A 44 1.22 -5.66 -2.97
CA ALA A 44 -0.10 -6.27 -2.85
C ALA A 44 -0.81 -6.35 -4.21
N ARG A 45 -0.69 -5.31 -5.04
CA ARG A 45 -1.26 -5.29 -6.38
C ARG A 45 -0.63 -6.35 -7.28
N GLN A 46 0.70 -6.45 -7.30
CA GLN A 46 1.42 -7.47 -8.06
C GLN A 46 1.02 -8.90 -7.64
N GLN A 47 0.86 -9.14 -6.35
CA GLN A 47 0.43 -10.44 -5.83
C GLN A 47 -1.00 -10.77 -6.25
N SER A 48 -1.93 -9.80 -6.18
CA SER A 48 -3.31 -9.97 -6.64
C SER A 48 -3.37 -10.31 -8.13
N ASP A 49 -2.60 -9.58 -8.96
CA ASP A 49 -2.55 -9.81 -10.41
C ASP A 49 -1.98 -11.20 -10.74
N ALA A 50 -0.92 -11.63 -10.04
CA ALA A 50 -0.35 -12.96 -10.19
C ALA A 50 -1.34 -14.07 -9.81
N GLN A 51 -2.04 -13.93 -8.69
CA GLN A 51 -3.07 -14.88 -8.26
C GLN A 51 -4.21 -14.98 -9.26
N MET A 52 -4.64 -13.85 -9.83
CA MET A 52 -5.70 -13.82 -10.84
C MET A 52 -5.28 -14.57 -12.10
N LEU A 53 -4.04 -14.35 -12.57
CA LEU A 53 -3.48 -15.05 -13.73
C LEU A 53 -3.36 -16.55 -13.48
N GLU A 54 -2.91 -16.97 -12.29
CA GLU A 54 -2.89 -18.38 -11.92
C GLU A 54 -4.28 -19.00 -11.91
N TRP A 55 -5.26 -18.31 -11.32
CA TRP A 55 -6.64 -18.78 -11.30
C TRP A 55 -7.18 -18.96 -12.72
N GLN A 56 -6.96 -17.98 -13.61
CA GLN A 56 -7.35 -18.06 -15.02
C GLN A 56 -6.68 -19.24 -15.73
N ARG A 57 -5.37 -19.45 -15.51
CA ARG A 57 -4.63 -20.60 -16.08
C ARG A 57 -5.24 -21.93 -15.62
N ARG A 58 -5.54 -22.08 -14.33
CA ARG A 58 -6.17 -23.30 -13.78
C ARG A 58 -7.58 -23.53 -14.32
N GLN A 59 -8.36 -22.47 -14.54
CA GLN A 59 -9.68 -22.56 -15.17
C GLN A 59 -9.57 -23.05 -16.61
N ARG A 60 -8.67 -22.47 -17.41
CA ARG A 60 -8.43 -22.91 -18.80
C ARG A 60 -8.05 -24.39 -18.87
N LEU A 61 -7.11 -24.85 -18.05
CA LEU A 61 -6.68 -26.26 -18.05
C LEU A 61 -7.83 -27.22 -17.72
N ARG A 62 -8.72 -26.84 -16.77
CA ARG A 62 -9.92 -27.63 -16.46
C ARG A 62 -10.89 -27.71 -17.64
N LEU A 63 -11.10 -26.59 -18.34
CA LEU A 63 -11.97 -26.56 -19.52
C LEU A 63 -11.43 -27.41 -20.65
N PHE A 64 -10.11 -27.38 -20.91
CA PHE A 64 -9.49 -28.24 -21.93
C PHE A 64 -9.66 -29.73 -21.59
N HIS A 65 -9.36 -30.13 -20.35
CA HIS A 65 -9.57 -31.51 -19.91
C HIS A 65 -11.04 -31.98 -20.01
N HIS A 66 -12.00 -31.07 -19.95
CA HIS A 66 -13.42 -31.42 -20.12
C HIS A 66 -13.85 -31.55 -21.59
N MET A 67 -13.12 -30.94 -22.53
CA MET A 67 -13.45 -30.89 -23.97
C MET A 67 -12.72 -31.94 -24.81
N ASP A 68 -11.65 -32.55 -24.29
CA ASP A 68 -11.01 -33.72 -24.90
C ASP A 68 -11.88 -34.97 -24.64
N PHE A 69 -12.85 -35.19 -25.54
CA PHE A 69 -13.52 -36.47 -25.80
C PHE A 69 -12.87 -37.16 -27.00
#